data_AF-A0A395NSU5-F1
#
_entry.id   AF-A0A395NSU5-F1
#
_cell.length_a   1.000
_cell.length_b   1.000
_cell.length_c   1.000
_cell.angle_alpha   90.00
_cell.angle_beta   90.00
_cell.angle_gamma   90.00
#
_symmetry.space_group_name_H-M   'P 1'
#
loop_
_entity.id
_entity.type
_entity.pdbx_description
1 polymer ?
#
loop_
_entity_poly.entity_id
_entity_poly.type
_entity_poly.pdbx_seq_one_letter_code
_entity_poly.pdbx_strand_id
1 'polypeptide(L)'
;MTAPRLVAPKNLILESRPKTRALLDSMQALATVTSFTVHIKNPDTIASTTKDFELITSAFSASHTDNRPSTNNKRANLTTLYAGKGGEIINADTATANLEACPPPLYSEPVLSCSHVSNKRKRKGSDIDNDRHSTDQDHILLILKNICTRLDGIESRMGRLEDKVQEVLDAGRSPNRYGAEERMEMLEEIDNRIDDCITDLKIESHDIIQDLRDEIDGTLERLDNEASERIERLESDVEESTTKLVEKCLKKKLLNASLRIDGTVFLDI
;
A
#
# COMPACT_ATOMS: atom_id res chain seq x y z
N MET A 1 26.00 -2.60 -8.97
CA MET A 1 24.63 -2.32 -8.47
C MET A 1 23.66 -2.85 -9.50
N THR A 2 22.63 -3.60 -9.09
CA THR A 2 21.56 -4.04 -9.98
C THR A 2 20.66 -2.85 -10.31
N ALA A 3 20.27 -2.71 -11.59
CA ALA A 3 19.38 -1.65 -12.02
C ALA A 3 18.04 -1.68 -11.24
N PRO A 4 17.41 -0.52 -10.99
CA PRO A 4 16.11 -0.44 -10.34
C PRO A 4 15.05 -1.18 -11.17
N ARG A 5 14.23 -1.98 -10.49
CA ARG A 5 13.31 -2.95 -11.12
C ARG A 5 11.90 -2.75 -10.58
N LEU A 6 10.92 -2.76 -11.47
CA LEU A 6 9.51 -2.70 -11.16
C LEU A 6 8.82 -3.97 -11.69
N VAL A 7 7.83 -4.48 -10.96
CA VAL A 7 6.96 -5.53 -11.47
C VAL A 7 5.77 -4.86 -12.16
N ALA A 8 5.57 -5.21 -13.43
CA ALA A 8 4.52 -4.71 -14.30
C ALA A 8 3.60 -5.85 -14.75
N PRO A 9 2.35 -5.58 -15.16
CA PRO A 9 1.52 -6.59 -15.78
C PRO A 9 2.14 -7.04 -17.12
N LYS A 10 2.19 -8.35 -17.34
CA LYS A 10 2.80 -8.93 -18.54
C LYS A 10 2.07 -8.47 -19.81
N ASN A 11 2.83 -8.07 -20.84
CA ASN A 11 2.32 -7.57 -22.13
C ASN A 11 1.45 -6.30 -22.07
N LEU A 12 1.50 -5.54 -20.98
CA LEU A 12 0.77 -4.28 -20.85
C LEU A 12 1.75 -3.13 -20.55
N ILE A 13 1.53 -2.01 -21.21
CA ILE A 13 2.24 -0.77 -20.90
C ILE A 13 1.65 -0.24 -19.59
N LEU A 14 2.52 0.17 -18.64
CA LEU A 14 2.08 0.86 -17.43
C LEU A 14 1.59 2.26 -17.80
N GLU A 15 0.32 2.38 -18.14
CA GLU A 15 -0.34 3.67 -18.34
C GLU A 15 -1.24 3.98 -17.14
N SER A 16 -0.91 5.06 -16.43
CA SER A 16 -1.78 5.57 -15.37
C SER A 16 -2.87 6.46 -15.94
N ARG A 17 -4.09 6.34 -15.41
CA ARG A 17 -5.14 7.36 -15.61
C ARG A 17 -4.71 8.67 -14.94
N PRO A 18 -5.24 9.84 -15.36
CA PRO A 18 -4.88 11.13 -14.76
C PRO A 18 -4.99 11.16 -13.23
N LYS A 19 -6.00 10.48 -12.66
CA LYS A 19 -6.23 10.39 -11.22
C LYS A 19 -5.19 9.54 -10.47
N THR A 20 -4.53 8.59 -11.13
CA THR A 20 -3.55 7.66 -10.51
C THR A 20 -2.11 7.94 -10.93
N ARG A 21 -1.88 9.00 -11.70
CA ARG A 21 -0.56 9.38 -12.22
C ARG A 21 0.44 9.69 -11.13
N ALA A 22 0.08 10.56 -10.18
CA ALA A 22 0.95 10.91 -9.06
C ALA A 22 1.38 9.70 -8.21
N LEU A 23 0.52 8.68 -8.09
CA LEU A 23 0.84 7.45 -7.39
C LEU A 23 1.86 6.61 -8.19
N LEU A 24 1.66 6.47 -9.49
CA LEU A 24 2.62 5.78 -10.37
C LEU A 24 3.99 6.48 -10.33
N ASP A 25 4.00 7.82 -10.41
CA ASP A 25 5.22 8.62 -10.34
C ASP A 25 5.95 8.40 -9.01
N SER A 26 5.20 8.31 -7.90
CA SER A 26 5.77 8.01 -6.57
C SER A 26 6.34 6.59 -6.48
N MET A 27 5.66 5.60 -7.06
CA MET A 27 6.14 4.21 -7.12
C MET A 27 7.42 4.10 -7.96
N GLN A 28 7.49 4.80 -9.08
CA GLN A 28 8.67 4.83 -9.94
C GLN A 28 9.82 5.56 -9.25
N ALA A 29 9.56 6.72 -8.64
CA ALA A 29 10.54 7.43 -7.83
C ALA A 29 11.12 6.50 -6.76
N LEU A 30 10.27 5.83 -5.97
CA LEU A 30 10.70 4.87 -4.94
C LEU A 30 11.53 3.71 -5.52
N ALA A 31 11.11 3.14 -6.66
CA ALA A 31 11.82 2.05 -7.30
C ALA A 31 13.23 2.47 -7.78
N THR A 32 13.45 3.75 -8.08
CA THR A 32 14.76 4.29 -8.49
C THR A 32 15.65 4.72 -7.32
N VAL A 33 15.13 4.79 -6.10
CA VAL A 33 15.92 5.16 -4.92
C VAL A 33 16.97 4.07 -4.62
N THR A 34 18.24 4.43 -4.74
CA THR A 34 19.38 3.57 -4.40
C THR A 34 20.02 3.94 -3.05
N SER A 35 19.68 5.10 -2.50
CA SER A 35 20.18 5.58 -1.21
C SER A 35 19.13 6.47 -0.54
N PHE A 36 19.04 6.39 0.78
CA PHE A 36 18.19 7.27 1.58
C PHE A 36 18.89 7.59 2.90
N THR A 37 18.53 8.72 3.50
CA THR A 37 19.11 9.17 4.78
C THR A 37 18.10 8.98 5.89
N VAL A 38 18.50 8.34 6.99
CA VAL A 38 17.67 8.17 8.18
C VAL A 38 18.12 9.17 9.24
N HIS A 39 17.21 10.01 9.72
CA HIS A 39 17.48 10.96 10.80
C HIS A 39 16.97 10.43 12.12
N ILE A 40 17.89 10.14 13.05
CA ILE A 40 17.56 9.65 14.39
C ILE A 40 17.69 10.82 15.37
N LYS A 41 16.59 11.16 16.05
CA LYS A 41 16.50 12.35 16.91
C LYS A 41 17.25 12.24 18.24
N ASN A 42 17.56 11.02 18.69
CA ASN A 42 18.17 10.78 20.00
C ASN A 42 19.64 10.33 19.87
N PRO A 43 20.62 11.13 20.32
CA PRO A 43 22.03 10.81 20.19
C PRO A 43 22.47 9.56 20.97
N ASP A 44 21.81 9.24 22.10
CA ASP A 44 22.17 8.07 22.92
C ASP A 44 21.78 6.75 22.24
N THR A 45 20.74 6.76 21.40
CA THR A 45 20.36 5.60 20.57
C THR A 45 21.25 5.41 19.35
N ILE A 46 21.97 6.45 18.91
CA ILE A 46 22.84 6.34 17.72
C ILE A 46 23.99 5.38 18.02
N ALA A 47 24.64 5.51 19.18
CA ALA A 47 25.80 4.68 19.53
C ALA A 47 25.47 3.19 19.63
N SER A 48 24.27 2.82 20.10
CA SER A 48 23.84 1.42 20.20
C SER A 48 23.38 0.86 18.84
N THR A 49 22.69 1.65 18.02
CA THR A 49 22.10 1.20 16.74
C THR A 49 23.04 1.31 15.54
N THR A 50 24.14 2.05 15.64
CA THR A 50 25.10 2.20 14.52
C THR A 50 25.63 0.84 14.06
N LYS A 51 25.95 -0.06 14.99
CA LYS A 51 26.40 -1.43 14.68
C LYS A 51 25.32 -2.23 13.97
N ASP A 52 24.06 -2.06 14.35
CA ASP A 52 22.93 -2.74 13.69
C ASP A 52 22.73 -2.21 12.27
N PHE A 53 22.86 -0.90 12.05
CA PHE A 53 22.81 -0.33 10.69
C PHE A 53 23.99 -0.77 9.81
N GLU A 54 25.19 -0.89 10.38
CA GLU A 54 26.34 -1.48 9.67
C GLU A 54 26.08 -2.94 9.31
N LEU A 55 25.51 -3.73 10.22
CA LEU A 55 25.12 -5.11 9.95
C LEU A 55 24.06 -5.22 8.85
N ILE A 56 23.03 -4.38 8.88
CA ILE A 56 22.00 -4.31 7.83
C ILE A 56 22.66 -3.95 6.50
N THR A 57 23.48 -2.90 6.48
CA THR A 57 24.15 -2.44 5.26
C THR A 57 25.06 -3.53 4.68
N SER A 58 25.77 -4.26 5.55
CA SER A 58 26.62 -5.39 5.16
C SER A 58 25.79 -6.56 4.61
N ALA A 59 24.70 -6.95 5.28
CA ALA A 59 23.83 -8.06 4.88
C ALA A 59 23.15 -7.86 3.51
N PHE A 60 22.91 -6.61 3.12
CA PHE A 60 22.34 -6.25 1.81
C PHE A 60 23.38 -5.74 0.80
N SER A 61 24.68 -5.72 1.15
CA SER A 61 25.74 -5.26 0.26
C SER A 61 25.96 -6.22 -0.92
N ALA A 62 26.30 -5.67 -2.08
CA ALA A 62 26.63 -6.46 -3.27
C ALA A 62 27.96 -7.23 -3.12
N SER A 63 28.83 -6.82 -2.20
CA SER A 63 30.14 -7.45 -1.94
C SER A 63 30.10 -8.56 -0.89
N HIS A 64 28.97 -8.78 -0.21
CA HIS A 64 28.77 -9.85 0.75
C HIS A 64 27.67 -10.80 0.23
N THR A 65 28.09 -11.95 -0.28
CA THR A 65 27.17 -13.01 -0.76
C THR A 65 26.78 -13.99 0.34
N ASP A 66 27.60 -14.09 1.38
CA ASP A 66 27.36 -14.99 2.50
C ASP A 66 26.29 -14.41 3.43
N ASN A 67 25.29 -15.23 3.80
CA ASN A 67 24.14 -14.87 4.64
C ASN A 67 23.19 -13.80 4.06
N ARG A 68 23.28 -13.49 2.77
CA ARG A 68 22.32 -12.59 2.13
C ARG A 68 20.91 -13.21 2.14
N PRO A 69 19.88 -12.48 2.58
CA PRO A 69 18.50 -12.95 2.48
C PRO A 69 18.16 -13.32 1.03
N SER A 70 17.76 -14.57 0.81
CA SER A 70 17.40 -15.07 -0.51
C SER A 70 15.94 -14.79 -0.83
N THR A 71 15.63 -14.59 -2.11
CA THR A 71 14.26 -14.43 -2.57
C THR A 71 13.48 -15.72 -2.32
N ASN A 72 12.36 -15.60 -1.59
CA ASN A 72 11.45 -16.72 -1.40
C ASN A 72 10.68 -17.00 -2.70
N ASN A 73 11.13 -17.98 -3.48
CA ASN A 73 10.55 -18.31 -4.78
C ASN A 73 9.05 -18.69 -4.72
N LYS A 74 8.55 -19.21 -3.59
CA LYS A 74 7.11 -19.52 -3.44
C LYS A 74 6.26 -18.26 -3.38
N ARG A 75 6.79 -17.21 -2.74
CA ARG A 75 6.10 -15.91 -2.58
C ARG A 75 6.41 -14.93 -3.71
N ALA A 76 7.56 -15.08 -4.34
CA ALA A 76 8.00 -14.27 -5.49
C ALA A 76 7.46 -14.78 -6.83
N ASN A 77 6.47 -15.68 -6.83
CA ASN A 77 5.88 -16.16 -8.06
C ASN A 77 5.04 -15.05 -8.71
N LEU A 78 5.54 -14.52 -9.83
CA LEU A 78 4.87 -13.45 -10.55
C LEU A 78 3.66 -13.95 -11.36
N THR A 79 3.50 -15.25 -11.60
CA THR A 79 2.45 -15.77 -12.51
C THR A 79 1.03 -15.56 -11.99
N THR A 80 0.85 -15.46 -10.67
CA THR A 80 -0.46 -15.28 -10.04
C THR A 80 -0.86 -13.81 -9.87
N LEU A 81 0.05 -12.87 -10.16
CA LEU A 81 -0.21 -11.44 -10.06
C LEU A 81 -1.20 -10.97 -11.15
N TYR A 82 -1.83 -9.82 -10.90
CA TYR A 82 -2.77 -9.16 -11.81
C TYR A 82 -3.93 -10.08 -12.26
N ALA A 83 -4.61 -10.69 -11.28
CA ALA A 83 -5.71 -11.64 -11.52
C ALA A 83 -5.30 -12.84 -12.40
N GLY A 84 -4.07 -13.35 -12.21
CA GLY A 84 -3.55 -14.51 -12.94
C GLY A 84 -3.01 -14.20 -14.34
N LYS A 85 -2.95 -12.94 -14.75
CA LYS A 85 -2.32 -12.53 -16.03
C LYS A 85 -0.80 -12.57 -15.99
N GLY A 86 -0.23 -12.58 -14.78
CA GLY A 86 1.20 -12.64 -14.55
C GLY A 86 1.87 -11.28 -14.58
N GLY A 87 2.93 -11.17 -13.79
CA GLY A 87 3.82 -10.01 -13.77
C GLY A 87 5.13 -10.26 -14.52
N GLU A 88 5.74 -9.18 -14.99
CA GLU A 88 7.05 -9.12 -15.62
C GLU A 88 7.92 -8.07 -14.91
N ILE A 89 9.22 -8.34 -14.79
CA ILE A 89 10.15 -7.39 -14.18
C ILE A 89 10.71 -6.48 -15.28
N ILE A 90 10.38 -5.20 -15.20
CA ILE A 90 10.89 -4.16 -16.10
C ILE A 90 11.88 -3.25 -15.37
N ASN A 91 12.79 -2.62 -16.11
CA ASN A 91 13.68 -1.61 -15.52
C ASN A 91 12.88 -0.31 -15.26
N ALA A 92 13.08 0.30 -14.09
CA ALA A 92 12.36 1.52 -13.72
C ALA A 92 12.64 2.70 -14.68
N ASP A 93 13.83 2.72 -15.29
CA ASP A 93 14.23 3.73 -16.29
C ASP A 93 13.46 3.61 -17.62
N THR A 94 12.91 2.42 -17.90
CA THR A 94 12.13 2.14 -19.11
C THR A 94 10.63 2.33 -18.95
N ALA A 95 10.15 2.63 -17.73
CA ALA A 95 8.73 2.82 -17.42
C ALA A 95 8.16 4.22 -17.78
N THR A 96 8.92 5.01 -18.55
CA THR A 96 8.60 6.31 -19.20
C THR A 96 8.70 7.61 -18.39
N ALA A 97 8.81 8.70 -19.16
CA ALA A 97 9.53 9.94 -18.92
C ALA A 97 8.85 10.97 -18.02
N ASN A 98 9.75 11.76 -17.39
CA ASN A 98 9.61 13.12 -16.85
C ASN A 98 9.41 13.29 -15.34
N LEU A 99 10.41 14.00 -14.78
CA LEU A 99 10.57 14.50 -13.42
C LEU A 99 9.37 15.33 -12.95
N GLU A 100 8.98 15.22 -11.68
CA GLU A 100 9.38 16.15 -10.60
C GLU A 100 8.77 15.67 -9.27
N ALA A 101 9.59 15.46 -8.24
CA ALA A 101 9.19 14.82 -6.99
C ALA A 101 8.80 15.84 -5.91
N CYS A 102 7.63 15.67 -5.29
CA CYS A 102 7.24 16.34 -4.04
C CYS A 102 7.39 15.37 -2.84
N PRO A 103 7.84 15.84 -1.66
CA PRO A 103 8.10 14.98 -0.51
C PRO A 103 6.83 14.58 0.26
N PRO A 104 6.81 13.42 0.94
CA PRO A 104 5.67 12.96 1.73
C PRO A 104 5.62 13.57 3.14
N PRO A 105 4.44 13.61 3.80
CA PRO A 105 4.25 14.24 5.10
C PRO A 105 4.69 13.36 6.28
N LEU A 106 5.17 14.01 7.34
CA LEU A 106 5.63 13.41 8.60
C LEU A 106 4.47 13.08 9.55
N TYR A 107 4.42 11.85 10.05
CA TYR A 107 3.64 11.48 11.24
C TYR A 107 4.51 11.53 12.50
N SER A 108 3.96 12.10 13.57
CA SER A 108 4.60 12.23 14.88
C SER A 108 4.08 11.16 15.83
N GLU A 109 4.97 10.41 16.48
CA GLU A 109 4.65 9.51 17.60
C GLU A 109 4.66 10.25 18.95
N PRO A 110 3.74 9.94 19.89
CA PRO A 110 3.86 10.34 21.29
C PRO A 110 4.63 9.31 22.12
N VAL A 111 5.52 9.86 22.96
CA VAL A 111 6.48 9.22 23.86
C VAL A 111 5.79 8.67 25.12
N LEU A 112 6.11 7.43 25.52
CA LEU A 112 5.84 6.90 26.86
C LEU A 112 7.03 7.20 27.79
N SER A 113 6.78 7.95 28.87
CA SER A 113 7.75 8.24 29.92
C SER A 113 7.70 7.18 31.04
N CYS A 114 8.85 6.63 31.44
CA CYS A 114 8.99 5.80 32.64
C CYS A 114 10.05 6.42 33.56
N SER A 115 9.67 6.79 34.78
CA SER A 115 10.55 7.42 35.78
C SER A 115 11.16 6.39 36.74
N HIS A 116 12.49 6.33 36.81
CA HIS A 116 13.25 5.56 37.80
C HIS A 116 13.38 6.32 39.14
N VAL A 117 13.11 5.64 40.25
CA VAL A 117 13.38 6.13 41.62
C VAL A 117 14.62 5.41 42.18
N SER A 118 15.66 6.16 42.51
CA SER A 118 16.90 5.65 43.11
C SER A 118 16.92 5.85 44.64
N ASN A 119 17.20 4.81 45.41
CA ASN A 119 17.41 4.89 46.86
C ASN A 119 18.91 4.80 47.22
N LYS A 120 19.42 5.86 47.86
CA LYS A 120 20.76 5.95 48.47
C LYS A 120 20.82 5.17 49.79
N ARG A 121 21.89 4.42 50.07
CA ARG A 121 22.24 3.97 51.43
C ARG A 121 23.70 4.28 51.78
N LYS A 122 23.87 4.99 52.91
CA LYS A 122 25.10 5.41 53.59
C LYS A 122 25.92 4.20 54.07
N ARG A 123 27.24 4.20 53.85
CA ARG A 123 28.23 3.37 54.57
C ARG A 123 28.76 4.16 55.77
N LYS A 124 28.77 3.54 56.96
CA LYS A 124 29.52 3.99 58.15
C LYS A 124 30.89 3.33 58.11
N GLY A 125 31.95 4.13 58.25
CA GLY A 125 33.31 3.64 58.49
C GLY A 125 33.58 3.45 59.98
N SER A 126 34.51 2.57 60.29
CA SER A 126 35.18 2.51 61.59
C SER A 126 36.65 2.17 61.36
N ASP A 127 37.51 2.99 61.96
CA ASP A 127 38.97 2.95 61.97
C ASP A 127 39.54 1.93 62.97
N ILE A 128 40.61 1.25 62.51
CA ILE A 128 41.95 1.01 63.09
C ILE A 128 42.09 0.92 64.63
N ASP A 129 42.64 -0.20 65.15
CA ASP A 129 43.94 -0.13 65.84
C ASP A 129 44.71 -1.47 65.97
N ASN A 130 46.01 -1.29 66.17
CA ASN A 130 47.18 -2.14 65.99
C ASN A 130 47.52 -3.01 67.23
N ASP A 131 48.03 -4.24 67.07
CA ASP A 131 49.23 -4.74 67.81
C ASP A 131 49.61 -6.23 67.58
N ARG A 132 50.91 -6.41 67.28
CA ARG A 132 51.88 -7.48 67.67
C ARG A 132 51.70 -8.95 67.25
N HIS A 133 52.76 -9.40 66.56
CA HIS A 133 53.15 -10.75 66.18
C HIS A 133 52.95 -11.85 67.24
N SER A 134 52.11 -12.84 66.92
CA SER A 134 52.44 -14.28 66.95
C SER A 134 51.28 -15.12 66.35
N THR A 135 50.67 -14.65 65.26
CA THR A 135 49.36 -15.12 64.75
C THR A 135 49.23 -15.08 63.22
N ASP A 136 50.30 -14.77 62.47
CA ASP A 136 50.25 -14.55 61.02
C ASP A 136 49.72 -15.78 60.26
N GLN A 137 50.07 -16.99 60.69
CA GLN A 137 49.63 -18.23 60.04
C GLN A 137 48.13 -18.49 60.25
N ASP A 138 47.61 -18.27 61.45
CA ASP A 138 46.18 -18.41 61.75
C ASP A 138 45.36 -17.30 61.09
N HIS A 139 45.91 -16.09 60.99
CA HIS A 139 45.28 -14.99 60.28
C HIS A 139 45.20 -15.26 58.78
N ILE A 140 46.27 -15.80 58.18
CA ILE A 140 46.29 -16.23 56.77
C ILE A 140 45.28 -17.34 56.53
N LEU A 141 45.20 -18.35 57.42
CA LEU A 141 44.20 -19.42 57.33
C LEU A 141 42.77 -18.88 57.43
N LEU A 142 42.53 -17.90 58.30
CA LEU A 142 41.23 -17.25 58.45
C LEU A 142 40.86 -16.44 57.20
N ILE A 143 41.82 -15.74 56.59
CA ILE A 143 41.63 -15.01 55.32
C ILE A 143 41.29 -16.00 54.20
N LEU A 144 42.04 -17.10 54.06
CA LEU A 144 41.79 -18.12 53.05
C LEU A 144 40.41 -18.76 53.23
N LYS A 145 40.03 -19.08 54.47
CA LYS A 145 38.69 -19.59 54.78
C LYS A 145 37.59 -18.61 54.38
N ASN A 146 37.78 -17.31 54.63
CA ASN A 146 36.84 -16.27 54.23
C ASN A 146 36.79 -16.06 52.70
N ILE A 147 37.91 -16.27 52.00
CA ILE A 147 37.92 -16.23 50.53
C ILE A 147 37.12 -17.41 49.97
N CYS A 148 37.34 -18.64 50.48
CA CYS A 148 36.60 -19.82 50.04
C CYS A 148 35.09 -19.66 50.23
N THR A 149 34.64 -19.22 51.41
CA THR A 149 33.20 -19.01 51.67
C THR A 149 32.59 -17.94 50.76
N ARG A 150 33.36 -16.92 50.40
CA ARG A 150 32.91 -15.91 49.43
C ARG A 150 32.82 -16.45 48.02
N LEU A 151 33.74 -17.33 47.62
CA LEU A 151 33.69 -18.00 46.31
C LEU A 151 32.49 -18.94 46.22
N ASP A 152 32.23 -19.75 47.25
CA ASP A 152 31.04 -20.61 47.33
C ASP A 152 29.73 -19.79 47.21
N GLY A 153 29.70 -18.63 47.86
CA GLY A 153 28.58 -17.69 47.79
C GLY A 153 28.42 -17.04 46.41
N ILE A 154 29.51 -16.81 45.67
CA ILE A 154 29.48 -16.30 44.29
C ILE A 154 29.00 -17.39 43.35
N GLU A 155 29.51 -18.61 43.47
CA GLU A 155 29.12 -19.75 42.64
C GLU A 155 27.63 -20.08 42.80
N SER A 156 27.13 -20.09 44.04
CA SER A 156 25.70 -20.26 44.33
C SER A 156 24.81 -19.16 43.71
N ARG A 157 25.33 -17.93 43.63
CA ARG A 157 24.61 -16.81 43.00
C ARG A 157 24.66 -16.87 41.48
N MET A 158 25.76 -17.38 40.93
CA MET A 158 25.95 -17.57 39.50
C MET A 158 25.04 -18.67 38.98
N GLY A 159 24.97 -19.83 39.66
CA GLY A 159 24.01 -20.89 39.30
C GLY A 159 22.56 -20.41 39.33
N ARG A 160 22.16 -19.65 40.36
CA ARG A 160 20.82 -19.03 40.40
C ARG A 160 20.57 -17.99 39.30
N LEU A 161 21.62 -17.36 38.78
CA LEU A 161 21.49 -16.42 37.67
C LEU A 161 21.34 -17.18 36.36
N GLU A 162 22.11 -18.26 36.18
CA GLU A 162 21.99 -19.19 35.05
C GLU A 162 20.59 -19.80 34.98
N ASP A 163 20.05 -20.28 36.11
CA ASP A 163 18.67 -20.80 36.19
C ASP A 163 17.63 -19.76 35.73
N LYS A 164 17.79 -18.51 36.18
CA LYS A 164 16.89 -17.42 35.78
C LYS A 164 17.05 -17.02 34.32
N VAL A 165 18.27 -17.03 33.80
CA VAL A 165 18.54 -16.75 32.40
C VAL A 165 17.94 -17.86 31.53
N GLN A 166 18.07 -19.12 31.96
CA GLN A 166 17.46 -20.27 31.30
C GLN A 166 15.93 -20.15 31.30
N GLU A 167 15.32 -19.81 32.44
CA GLU A 167 13.87 -19.56 32.56
C GLU A 167 13.40 -18.43 31.61
N VAL A 168 14.16 -17.33 31.50
CA VAL A 168 13.85 -16.22 30.59
C VAL A 168 14.03 -16.62 29.12
N LEU A 169 15.05 -17.42 28.80
CA LEU A 169 15.28 -17.91 27.44
C LEU A 169 14.21 -18.92 27.01
N ASP A 170 13.73 -19.75 27.93
CA ASP A 170 12.63 -20.68 27.69
C ASP A 170 11.29 -19.94 27.57
N ALA A 171 11.06 -18.90 28.38
CA ALA A 171 9.90 -18.00 28.23
C ALA A 171 9.96 -17.16 26.93
N GLY A 172 11.16 -16.80 26.48
CA GLY A 172 11.41 -16.07 25.23
C GLY A 172 11.28 -16.94 23.96
N ARG A 173 11.19 -18.27 24.12
CA ARG A 173 11.06 -19.23 23.01
C ARG A 173 9.61 -19.56 22.64
N SER A 174 8.62 -18.95 23.30
CA SER A 174 7.23 -18.95 22.84
C SER A 174 6.99 -17.72 21.94
N PRO A 175 6.87 -17.87 20.61
CA PRO A 175 6.74 -16.74 19.69
C PRO A 175 5.40 -15.99 19.80
N ASN A 176 4.51 -16.40 20.71
CA ASN A 176 3.17 -15.85 20.82
C ASN A 176 2.97 -15.17 22.17
N ARG A 177 3.25 -13.86 22.19
CA ARG A 177 2.93 -12.95 23.31
C ARG A 177 1.44 -12.66 23.46
N TYR A 178 0.62 -13.09 22.49
CA TYR A 178 -0.84 -13.06 22.54
C TYR A 178 -1.35 -14.50 22.69
N GLY A 179 -2.40 -14.72 23.49
CA GLY A 179 -3.06 -16.02 23.61
C GLY A 179 -3.58 -16.54 22.27
N ALA A 180 -3.90 -17.83 22.17
CA ALA A 180 -4.60 -18.35 20.99
C ALA A 180 -5.97 -17.68 20.78
N GLU A 181 -6.60 -17.27 21.89
CA GLU A 181 -7.88 -16.58 21.93
C GLU A 181 -7.78 -15.15 21.40
N GLU A 182 -6.83 -14.34 21.88
CA GLU A 182 -6.63 -12.96 21.40
C GLU A 182 -6.29 -12.90 19.89
N ARG A 183 -5.57 -13.91 19.37
CA ARG A 183 -5.33 -14.02 17.92
C ARG A 183 -6.60 -14.37 17.14
N MET A 184 -7.48 -15.18 17.72
CA MET A 184 -8.74 -15.56 17.10
C MET A 184 -9.71 -14.38 17.07
N GLU A 185 -9.79 -13.61 18.17
CA GLU A 185 -10.59 -12.39 18.27
C GLU A 185 -10.14 -11.33 17.25
N MET A 186 -8.83 -11.08 17.13
CA MET A 186 -8.32 -10.16 16.11
C MET A 186 -8.64 -10.62 14.68
N LEU A 187 -8.59 -11.93 14.41
CA LEU A 187 -8.91 -12.46 13.08
C LEU A 187 -10.40 -12.32 12.77
N GLU A 188 -11.27 -12.57 13.75
CA GLU A 188 -12.72 -12.40 13.62
C GLU A 188 -13.10 -10.93 13.40
N GLU A 189 -12.46 -10.00 14.13
CA GLU A 189 -12.66 -8.57 13.90
C GLU A 189 -12.23 -8.14 12.48
N ILE A 190 -11.09 -8.65 12.00
CA ILE A 190 -10.63 -8.38 10.64
C ILE A 190 -11.61 -8.94 9.60
N ASP A 191 -12.13 -10.15 9.81
CA ASP A 191 -13.08 -10.80 8.91
C ASP A 191 -14.38 -10.01 8.82
N ASN A 192 -14.94 -9.61 9.98
CA ASN A 192 -16.13 -8.77 10.06
C ASN A 192 -15.93 -7.44 9.34
N ARG A 193 -14.77 -6.79 9.53
CA ARG A 193 -14.45 -5.52 8.83
C ARG A 193 -14.30 -5.69 7.32
N ILE A 194 -13.79 -6.84 6.87
CA ILE A 194 -13.69 -7.16 5.44
C ILE A 194 -15.10 -7.34 4.87
N ASP A 195 -15.98 -8.06 5.56
CA ASP A 195 -17.36 -8.28 5.14
C ASP A 195 -18.17 -6.98 5.09
N ASP A 196 -17.99 -6.09 6.07
CA ASP A 196 -18.58 -4.74 6.06
C ASP A 196 -18.08 -3.95 4.85
N CYS A 197 -16.76 -3.92 4.60
CA CYS A 197 -16.20 -3.23 3.43
C CYS A 197 -16.71 -3.81 2.10
N ILE A 198 -16.87 -5.13 2.01
CA ILE A 198 -17.42 -5.80 0.81
C ILE A 198 -18.89 -5.41 0.63
N THR A 199 -19.66 -5.36 1.71
CA THR A 199 -21.07 -4.99 1.69
C THR A 199 -21.24 -3.53 1.26
N ASP A 200 -20.45 -2.61 1.83
CA ASP A 200 -20.45 -1.20 1.46
C ASP A 200 -20.08 -1.01 -0.01
N LEU A 201 -19.01 -1.66 -0.48
CA LEU A 201 -18.59 -1.58 -1.89
C LEU A 201 -19.68 -2.11 -2.83
N LYS A 202 -20.40 -3.16 -2.42
CA LYS A 202 -21.49 -3.74 -3.21
C LYS A 202 -22.70 -2.81 -3.28
N ILE A 203 -23.03 -2.11 -2.19
CA ILE A 203 -24.10 -1.11 -2.17
C ILE A 203 -23.71 0.08 -3.05
N GLU A 204 -22.53 0.66 -2.83
CA GLU A 204 -22.04 1.80 -3.62
C GLU A 204 -21.98 1.46 -5.12
N SER A 205 -21.47 0.27 -5.47
CA SER A 205 -21.42 -0.16 -6.86
C SER A 205 -22.82 -0.36 -7.45
N HIS A 206 -23.80 -0.81 -6.68
CA HIS A 206 -25.17 -0.98 -7.16
C HIS A 206 -25.82 0.37 -7.43
N ASP A 207 -25.65 1.33 -6.51
CA ASP A 207 -26.18 2.69 -6.64
C ASP A 207 -25.60 3.39 -7.88
N ILE A 208 -24.28 3.32 -8.08
CA ILE A 208 -23.62 3.88 -9.27
C ILE A 208 -24.16 3.24 -10.56
N ILE A 209 -24.36 1.93 -10.58
CA ILE A 209 -24.90 1.24 -11.76
C ILE A 209 -26.34 1.67 -12.03
N GLN A 210 -27.14 1.83 -10.97
CA GLN A 210 -28.53 2.27 -11.09
C GLN A 210 -28.61 3.71 -11.60
N ASP A 211 -27.80 4.63 -11.07
CA ASP A 211 -27.74 6.01 -11.53
C ASP A 211 -27.35 6.08 -13.02
N LEU A 212 -26.34 5.30 -13.45
CA LEU A 212 -25.94 5.21 -14.86
C LEU A 212 -27.05 4.65 -15.74
N ARG A 213 -27.80 3.66 -15.24
CA ARG A 213 -28.93 3.08 -15.97
C ARG A 213 -30.02 4.13 -16.18
N ASP A 214 -30.35 4.88 -15.15
CA ASP A 214 -31.39 5.90 -15.21
C ASP A 214 -30.96 7.10 -16.09
N GLU A 215 -29.68 7.47 -16.07
CA GLU A 215 -29.12 8.45 -17.01
C GLU A 215 -29.21 7.97 -18.47
N ILE A 216 -28.84 6.71 -18.75
CA ILE A 216 -28.95 6.12 -20.09
C ILE A 216 -30.40 6.11 -20.55
N ASP A 217 -31.33 5.63 -19.72
CA ASP A 217 -32.76 5.58 -20.05
C ASP A 217 -33.28 6.99 -20.38
N GLY A 218 -32.91 8.01 -19.58
CA GLY A 218 -33.28 9.41 -19.84
C GLY A 218 -32.67 9.98 -21.13
N THR A 219 -31.40 9.65 -21.44
CA THR A 219 -30.79 10.08 -22.71
C THR A 219 -31.43 9.42 -23.92
N LEU A 220 -31.84 8.16 -23.79
CA LEU A 220 -32.47 7.39 -24.85
C LEU A 220 -33.89 7.92 -25.13
N GLU A 221 -34.67 8.20 -24.09
CA GLU A 221 -35.99 8.83 -24.23
C GLU A 221 -35.90 10.22 -24.88
N ARG A 222 -34.91 11.03 -24.48
CA ARG A 222 -34.69 12.35 -25.10
C ARG A 222 -34.33 12.22 -26.59
N LEU A 223 -33.48 11.26 -26.94
CA LEU A 223 -33.08 11.02 -28.33
C LEU A 223 -34.26 10.51 -29.17
N ASP A 224 -35.08 9.62 -28.61
CA ASP A 224 -36.26 9.06 -29.28
C ASP A 224 -37.30 10.15 -29.57
N ASN A 225 -37.55 11.04 -28.60
CA ASN A 225 -38.42 12.20 -28.79
C ASN A 225 -37.86 13.16 -29.86
N GLU A 226 -36.56 13.49 -29.82
CA GLU A 226 -35.92 14.36 -30.81
C GLU A 226 -35.96 13.76 -32.22
N ALA A 227 -35.75 12.45 -32.34
CA ALA A 227 -35.83 11.72 -33.61
C ALA A 227 -37.26 11.71 -34.15
N SER A 228 -38.24 11.44 -33.29
CA SER A 228 -39.67 11.44 -33.64
C SER A 228 -40.12 12.80 -34.16
N GLU A 229 -39.79 13.89 -33.45
CA GLU A 229 -40.10 15.25 -33.91
C GLU A 229 -39.41 15.60 -35.24
N ARG A 230 -38.17 15.13 -35.46
CA ARG A 230 -37.48 15.34 -36.74
C ARG A 230 -38.15 14.61 -37.89
N ILE A 231 -38.62 13.38 -37.65
CA ILE A 231 -39.34 12.58 -38.65
C ILE A 231 -40.65 13.28 -39.00
N GLU A 232 -41.42 13.72 -38.02
CA GLU A 232 -42.70 14.41 -38.24
C GLU A 232 -42.52 15.71 -39.04
N ARG A 233 -41.51 16.52 -38.70
CA ARG A 233 -41.19 17.72 -39.49
C ARG A 233 -40.80 17.38 -40.94
N LEU A 234 -39.97 16.35 -41.13
CA LEU A 234 -39.55 15.92 -42.47
C LEU A 234 -40.73 15.40 -43.30
N GLU A 235 -41.65 14.66 -42.66
CA GLU A 235 -42.87 14.16 -43.30
C GLU A 235 -43.75 15.32 -43.79
N SER A 236 -43.97 16.32 -42.93
CA SER A 236 -44.72 17.53 -43.29
C SER A 236 -44.05 18.31 -44.43
N ASP A 237 -42.73 18.49 -44.39
CA ASP A 237 -41.98 19.18 -45.44
C ASP A 237 -42.06 18.44 -46.79
N VAL A 238 -42.00 17.10 -46.77
CA VAL A 238 -42.12 16.26 -47.97
C VAL A 238 -43.54 16.34 -48.53
N GLU A 239 -44.57 16.28 -47.69
CA GLU A 239 -45.96 16.42 -48.11
C GLU A 239 -46.22 17.80 -48.74
N GLU A 240 -45.73 18.87 -48.12
CA GLU A 240 -45.86 20.23 -48.66
C GLU A 240 -45.09 20.40 -49.98
N SER A 241 -43.88 19.86 -50.07
CA SER A 241 -43.07 19.91 -51.29
C SER A 241 -43.69 19.13 -52.44
N THR A 242 -44.21 17.93 -52.16
CA THR A 242 -44.87 17.09 -53.17
C THR A 242 -46.16 17.69 -53.67
N THR A 243 -47.00 18.25 -52.78
CA THR A 243 -48.23 18.95 -53.18
C THR A 243 -47.93 20.16 -54.07
N LYS A 244 -46.96 21.00 -53.71
CA LYS A 244 -46.49 22.13 -54.54
C LYS A 244 -45.98 21.66 -55.91
N LEU A 245 -45.24 20.56 -55.97
CA LEU A 245 -44.72 20.00 -57.23
C LEU A 245 -45.85 19.50 -58.14
N VAL A 246 -46.79 18.75 -57.58
CA VAL A 246 -47.96 18.23 -58.30
C VAL A 246 -48.81 19.38 -58.83
N GLU A 247 -49.10 20.39 -58.00
CA GLU A 247 -49.86 21.58 -58.42
C GLU A 247 -49.17 22.31 -59.58
N LYS A 248 -47.85 22.51 -59.50
CA LYS A 248 -47.06 23.14 -60.56
C LYS A 248 -47.09 22.33 -61.87
N CYS A 249 -47.00 21.01 -61.77
CA CYS A 249 -47.09 20.11 -62.93
C CYS A 249 -48.48 20.15 -63.58
N LEU A 250 -49.56 20.09 -62.77
CA LEU A 250 -50.94 20.18 -63.24
C LEU A 250 -51.22 21.53 -63.90
N LYS A 251 -50.82 22.64 -63.29
CA LYS A 251 -50.94 23.98 -63.90
C LYS A 251 -50.25 24.05 -65.25
N LYS A 252 -49.02 23.53 -65.35
CA LYS A 252 -48.29 23.50 -66.64
C LYS A 252 -49.02 22.66 -67.69
N LYS A 253 -49.53 21.48 -67.33
CA LYS A 253 -50.29 20.61 -68.25
C LYS A 253 -51.60 21.25 -68.69
N LEU A 254 -52.33 21.90 -67.79
CA LEU A 254 -53.59 22.58 -68.10
C LEU A 254 -53.37 23.82 -68.98
N LEU A 255 -52.31 24.60 -68.75
CA LEU A 255 -51.95 25.74 -69.60
C LEU A 255 -51.60 25.32 -71.04
N ASN A 256 -51.05 24.12 -71.19
CA ASN A 256 -50.74 23.53 -72.50
C ASN A 256 -51.93 22.75 -73.11
N ALA A 257 -53.05 22.63 -72.40
CA ALA A 257 -54.23 21.97 -72.94
C ALA A 257 -55.01 22.94 -73.83
N SER A 258 -55.30 22.53 -75.06
CA SER A 258 -56.11 23.31 -76.00
C SER A 258 -57.51 22.71 -76.10
N LEU A 259 -58.54 23.56 -75.91
CA LEU A 259 -59.95 23.18 -76.03
C LEU A 259 -60.44 23.46 -77.46
N ARG A 260 -60.96 22.43 -78.14
CA ARG A 260 -61.63 22.60 -79.43
C ARG A 260 -63.12 22.93 -79.23
N ILE A 261 -63.70 23.62 -80.22
CA ILE A 261 -65.09 24.08 -80.23
C ILE A 261 -66.10 22.92 -80.18
N ASP A 262 -65.69 21.70 -80.54
CA ASP A 262 -66.51 20.47 -80.42
C ASP A 262 -66.54 19.86 -79.01
N GLY A 263 -65.85 20.47 -78.04
CA GLY A 263 -65.78 20.01 -76.64
C GLY A 263 -64.69 18.97 -76.37
N THR A 264 -63.89 18.57 -77.36
CA THR A 264 -62.77 17.65 -77.12
C THR A 264 -61.53 18.39 -76.60
N VAL A 265 -60.90 17.81 -75.56
CA VAL A 265 -59.69 18.33 -74.91
C VAL A 265 -58.48 17.52 -75.39
N PHE A 266 -57.43 18.21 -75.86
CA PHE A 266 -56.17 17.58 -76.22
C PHE A 266 -55.05 18.15 -75.35
N LEU A 267 -54.12 17.29 -74.95
CA LEU A 267 -52.88 17.68 -74.30
C LEU A 267 -51.80 17.73 -75.40
N ASP A 268 -51.19 18.89 -75.60
CA ASP A 268 -49.94 18.95 -76.38
C ASP A 268 -48.84 18.28 -75.54
N ILE A 269 -48.36 17.13 -76.04
CA ILE A 269 -47.29 16.33 -75.43
C ILE A 269 -45.94 16.99 -75.72
#